data_AF-A0A944YTY0-F1
#
_entry.id   AF-A0A944YTY0-F1
#
_cell.length_a   1.000
_cell.length_b   1.000
_cell.length_c   1.000
_cell.angle_alpha   90.00
_cell.angle_beta   90.00
_cell.angle_gamma   90.00
#
_symmetry.space_group_name_H-M   'P 1'
#
loop_
_entity.id
_entity.type
_entity.pdbx_description
1 polymer ?
#
loop_
_entity_poly.entity_id
_entity_poly.type
_entity_poly.pdbx_seq_one_letter_code
_entity_poly.pdbx_strand_id
1 'polypeptide(L)'
;MKQLLVLLMILPTIIFAVNPESEAKVNEAWSAWQLNDLVLVEEHFKSALDLDETNFRAYMGLTLFYKMQEKTEVGWKTLEKGLEYTDNKYPYLYSFLLTRIIRDNINKKKTNCIKYLEDTAKEGDPTGALQATLYSSLTRYYASKKKLSKAKQYVAKTNTISNWMMIGPFENVSASGYDTVYPPEENYDPLA
;
A
#
# COMPACT_ATOMS: atom_id res chain seq x y z
N MET A 1 -32.84 39.97 10.53
CA MET A 1 -33.12 38.64 11.15
C MET A 1 -33.72 37.58 10.23
N LYS A 2 -34.22 37.88 9.02
CA LYS A 2 -34.73 36.85 8.09
C LYS A 2 -33.70 36.30 7.08
N GLN A 3 -32.53 36.93 6.97
CA GLN A 3 -31.45 36.47 6.06
C GLN A 3 -30.38 35.60 6.73
N LEU A 4 -30.37 35.51 8.07
CA LEU A 4 -29.43 34.66 8.81
C LEU A 4 -29.91 33.20 8.95
N LEU A 5 -31.18 32.93 8.62
CA LEU A 5 -31.82 31.61 8.76
C LEU A 5 -31.74 30.74 7.49
N VAL A 6 -31.34 31.33 6.36
CA VAL A 6 -31.22 30.61 5.07
C VAL A 6 -29.83 29.99 4.90
N LEU A 7 -28.81 30.47 5.63
CA LEU A 7 -27.46 29.91 5.56
C LEU A 7 -27.30 28.56 6.30
N LEU A 8 -28.31 28.15 7.09
CA LEU A 8 -28.27 26.90 7.85
C LEU A 8 -28.94 25.69 7.15
N MET A 9 -29.51 25.88 5.96
CA MET A 9 -30.22 24.81 5.22
C MET A 9 -29.44 24.21 4.04
N ILE A 10 -28.20 24.65 3.80
CA ILE A 10 -27.38 24.15 2.68
C ILE A 10 -26.03 23.70 3.21
N LEU A 11 -26.04 22.79 4.19
CA LEU A 11 -24.95 21.83 4.31
C LEU A 11 -25.46 20.57 3.61
N PRO A 12 -25.09 20.28 2.35
CA PRO A 12 -25.17 18.91 1.89
C PRO A 12 -24.10 18.17 2.69
N THR A 13 -24.48 17.66 3.85
CA THR A 13 -23.75 16.57 4.48
C THR A 13 -23.86 15.41 3.50
N ILE A 14 -22.90 15.33 2.58
CA ILE A 14 -22.59 14.09 1.87
C ILE A 14 -21.96 13.19 2.93
N ILE A 15 -22.80 12.70 3.84
CA ILE A 15 -22.50 11.51 4.60
C ILE A 15 -22.65 10.43 3.56
N PHE A 16 -21.54 9.81 3.14
CA PHE A 16 -21.60 8.52 2.50
C PHE A 16 -22.49 7.65 3.39
N ALA A 17 -23.72 7.40 2.93
CA ALA A 17 -24.70 6.69 3.72
C ALA A 17 -24.21 5.25 3.81
N VAL A 18 -23.46 4.95 4.86
CA VAL A 18 -23.02 3.61 5.20
C VAL A 18 -24.27 2.74 5.25
N ASN A 19 -24.36 1.74 4.39
CA ASN A 19 -25.48 0.81 4.40
C ASN A 19 -25.40 -0.05 5.68
N PRO A 20 -26.30 0.12 6.67
CA PRO A 20 -26.18 -0.57 7.96
C PRO A 20 -26.31 -2.09 7.82
N GLU A 21 -27.06 -2.57 6.82
CA GLU A 21 -27.21 -4.00 6.55
C GLU A 21 -25.91 -4.58 5.96
N SER A 22 -25.25 -3.84 5.07
CA SER A 22 -23.93 -4.22 4.56
C SER A 22 -22.90 -4.28 5.69
N GLU A 23 -22.88 -3.29 6.59
CA GLU A 23 -21.98 -3.31 7.75
C GLU A 23 -22.28 -4.44 8.73
N ALA A 24 -23.55 -4.80 8.91
CA ALA A 24 -23.93 -5.99 9.68
C ALA A 24 -23.30 -7.25 9.07
N LYS A 25 -23.35 -7.41 7.73
CA LYS A 25 -22.68 -8.52 7.03
C LYS A 25 -21.17 -8.49 7.17
N VAL A 26 -20.53 -7.31 7.16
CA VAL A 26 -19.09 -7.20 7.47
C VAL A 26 -18.79 -7.72 8.88
N ASN A 27 -19.60 -7.35 9.87
CA ASN A 27 -19.41 -7.81 11.24
C ASN A 27 -19.64 -9.32 11.40
N GLU A 28 -20.68 -9.87 10.75
CA GLU A 28 -20.93 -11.32 10.68
C GLU A 28 -19.72 -12.05 10.08
N ALA A 29 -19.09 -11.51 9.03
CA ALA A 29 -17.90 -12.10 8.43
C ALA A 29 -16.71 -12.16 9.43
N TRP A 30 -16.48 -11.10 10.20
CA TRP A 30 -15.44 -11.09 11.23
C TRP A 30 -15.74 -12.06 12.37
N SER A 31 -17.00 -12.19 12.79
CA SER A 31 -17.42 -13.19 13.78
C SER A 31 -17.24 -14.61 13.27
N ALA A 32 -17.62 -14.90 12.02
CA ALA A 32 -17.37 -16.20 11.38
C ALA A 32 -15.87 -16.51 11.34
N TRP A 33 -15.03 -15.52 11.08
CA TRP A 33 -13.58 -15.67 11.08
C TRP A 33 -13.05 -16.06 12.46
N GLN A 34 -13.53 -15.42 13.52
CA GLN A 34 -13.14 -15.75 14.90
C GLN A 34 -13.51 -17.19 15.28
N LEU A 35 -14.59 -17.72 14.69
CA LEU A 35 -15.03 -19.10 14.86
C LEU A 35 -14.37 -20.08 13.88
N ASN A 36 -13.45 -19.61 13.04
CA ASN A 36 -12.78 -20.37 11.98
C ASN A 36 -13.74 -20.98 10.94
N ASP A 37 -14.93 -20.38 10.76
CA ASP A 37 -15.88 -20.77 9.71
C ASP A 37 -15.55 -20.03 8.40
N LEU A 38 -14.57 -20.57 7.67
CA LEU A 38 -14.06 -19.93 6.46
C LEU A 38 -15.07 -19.88 5.31
N VAL A 39 -16.10 -20.72 5.33
CA VAL A 39 -17.17 -20.70 4.32
C VAL A 39 -18.03 -19.47 4.55
N LEU A 40 -18.48 -19.26 5.78
CA LEU A 40 -19.28 -18.09 6.15
C LEU A 40 -18.49 -16.78 6.05
N VAL A 41 -17.17 -16.78 6.26
CA VAL A 41 -16.34 -15.58 6.04
C VAL A 41 -16.48 -15.05 4.62
N GLU A 42 -16.30 -15.92 3.61
CA GLU A 42 -16.39 -15.51 2.21
C GLU A 42 -17.83 -15.12 1.83
N GLU A 43 -18.81 -15.88 2.32
CA GLU A 43 -20.24 -15.62 2.08
C GLU A 43 -20.69 -14.26 2.62
N HIS A 44 -20.36 -13.96 3.88
CA HIS A 44 -20.79 -12.72 4.53
C HIS A 44 -20.14 -11.49 3.90
N PHE A 45 -18.83 -11.52 3.59
CA PHE A 45 -18.24 -10.38 2.90
C PHE A 45 -18.78 -10.18 1.47
N LYS A 46 -19.09 -11.26 0.73
CA LYS A 46 -19.75 -11.11 -0.57
C LYS A 46 -21.16 -10.55 -0.43
N SER A 47 -21.92 -11.04 0.55
CA SER A 47 -23.25 -10.51 0.86
C SER A 47 -23.21 -9.03 1.22
N ALA A 48 -22.16 -8.57 1.94
CA ALA A 48 -21.96 -7.16 2.21
C ALA A 48 -21.79 -6.33 0.92
N LEU A 49 -21.05 -6.87 -0.06
CA LEU A 49 -20.87 -6.22 -1.36
C LEU A 49 -22.10 -6.28 -2.27
N ASP A 50 -22.93 -7.31 -2.14
CA ASP A 50 -24.22 -7.39 -2.84
C ASP A 50 -25.21 -6.33 -2.31
N LEU A 51 -25.11 -5.99 -1.01
CA LEU A 51 -25.91 -4.93 -0.36
C LEU A 51 -25.34 -3.52 -0.59
N ASP A 52 -24.02 -3.39 -0.67
CA ASP A 52 -23.31 -2.14 -0.91
C ASP A 52 -21.99 -2.42 -1.64
N GLU A 53 -22.01 -2.22 -2.96
CA GLU A 53 -20.84 -2.44 -3.82
C GLU A 53 -19.69 -1.47 -3.54
N THR A 54 -19.90 -0.43 -2.73
CA THR A 54 -18.88 0.54 -2.34
C THR A 54 -18.28 0.24 -0.96
N ASN A 55 -18.72 -0.85 -0.29
CA ASN A 55 -18.24 -1.19 1.04
C ASN A 55 -16.76 -1.57 1.04
N PHE A 56 -15.92 -0.57 1.33
CA PHE A 56 -14.48 -0.71 1.40
C PHE A 56 -14.01 -1.76 2.40
N ARG A 57 -14.67 -1.86 3.57
CA ARG A 57 -14.31 -2.83 4.61
C ARG A 57 -14.51 -4.27 4.12
N ALA A 58 -15.58 -4.53 3.37
CA ALA A 58 -15.84 -5.83 2.77
C ALA A 58 -14.76 -6.21 1.74
N TYR A 59 -14.34 -5.28 0.87
CA TYR A 59 -13.22 -5.52 -0.05
C TYR A 59 -11.92 -5.84 0.68
N MET A 60 -11.57 -5.10 1.74
CA MET A 60 -10.34 -5.37 2.52
C MET A 60 -10.41 -6.73 3.22
N GLY A 61 -11.56 -7.08 3.79
CA GLY A 61 -11.81 -8.39 4.38
C GLY A 61 -11.61 -9.53 3.38
N LEU A 62 -12.25 -9.47 2.21
CA LEU A 62 -12.07 -10.46 1.15
C LEU A 62 -10.65 -10.53 0.63
N THR A 63 -9.95 -9.40 0.51
CA THR A 63 -8.56 -9.37 0.06
C THR A 63 -7.66 -10.13 1.04
N LEU A 64 -7.83 -9.90 2.35
CA LEU A 64 -7.11 -10.63 3.39
C LEU A 64 -7.45 -12.12 3.38
N PHE A 65 -8.72 -12.45 3.20
CA PHE A 65 -9.18 -13.83 3.12
C PHE A 65 -8.57 -14.55 1.91
N TYR A 66 -8.60 -13.95 0.73
CA TYR A 66 -7.98 -14.50 -0.48
C TYR A 66 -6.46 -14.57 -0.41
N LYS A 67 -5.81 -13.66 0.31
CA LYS A 67 -4.38 -13.75 0.61
C LYS A 67 -4.08 -15.01 1.45
N MET A 68 -4.90 -15.33 2.45
CA MET A 68 -4.72 -16.55 3.26
C MET A 68 -4.95 -17.84 2.49
N GLN A 69 -5.89 -17.82 1.54
CA GLN A 69 -6.20 -18.97 0.68
C GLN A 69 -5.25 -19.10 -0.53
N GLU A 70 -4.20 -18.26 -0.60
CA GLU A 70 -3.30 -18.14 -1.75
C GLU A 70 -4.00 -17.88 -3.11
N LYS A 71 -5.24 -17.37 -3.08
CA LYS A 71 -6.05 -17.02 -4.27
C LYS A 71 -5.62 -15.66 -4.82
N THR A 72 -4.35 -15.54 -5.24
CA THR A 72 -3.71 -14.24 -5.49
C THR A 72 -4.32 -13.43 -6.63
N GLU A 73 -4.82 -14.06 -7.68
CA GLU A 73 -5.42 -13.33 -8.82
C GLU A 73 -6.77 -12.70 -8.45
N VAL A 74 -7.63 -13.45 -7.75
CA VAL A 74 -8.90 -12.92 -7.24
C VAL A 74 -8.63 -11.86 -6.18
N GLY A 75 -7.70 -12.13 -5.26
CA GLY A 75 -7.29 -11.15 -4.25
C GLY A 75 -6.74 -9.84 -4.83
N TRP A 76 -6.05 -9.86 -5.98
CA TRP A 76 -5.63 -8.63 -6.66
C TRP A 76 -6.84 -7.85 -7.18
N LYS A 77 -7.76 -8.51 -7.89
CA LYS A 77 -8.97 -7.85 -8.41
C LYS A 77 -9.83 -7.25 -7.28
N THR A 78 -9.96 -7.97 -6.18
CA THR A 78 -10.68 -7.50 -4.98
C THR A 78 -9.97 -6.30 -4.35
N LEU A 79 -8.64 -6.35 -4.18
CA LEU A 79 -7.87 -5.22 -3.64
C LEU A 79 -8.00 -4.00 -4.53
N GLU A 80 -7.71 -4.15 -5.82
CA GLU A 80 -7.77 -3.09 -6.81
C GLU A 80 -9.13 -2.38 -6.79
N LYS A 81 -10.22 -3.16 -6.84
CA LYS A 81 -11.56 -2.61 -6.81
C LYS A 81 -11.85 -1.89 -5.49
N GLY A 82 -11.45 -2.47 -4.35
CA GLY A 82 -11.61 -1.83 -3.05
C GLY A 82 -10.89 -0.49 -2.95
N LEU A 83 -9.70 -0.36 -3.53
CA LEU A 83 -8.93 0.90 -3.50
C LEU A 83 -9.63 2.06 -4.25
N GLU A 84 -10.64 1.79 -5.09
CA GLU A 84 -11.48 2.82 -5.72
C GLU A 84 -12.48 3.47 -4.74
N TYR A 85 -12.79 2.80 -3.63
CA TYR A 85 -13.84 3.20 -2.68
C TYR A 85 -13.29 3.70 -1.34
N THR A 86 -12.05 4.19 -1.32
CA THR A 86 -11.46 4.83 -0.15
C THR A 86 -10.94 6.22 -0.49
N ASP A 87 -11.15 7.16 0.43
CA ASP A 87 -10.61 8.53 0.31
C ASP A 87 -9.08 8.54 0.27
N ASN A 88 -8.44 7.53 0.85
CA ASN A 88 -6.98 7.42 0.90
C ASN A 88 -6.51 5.98 0.67
N LYS A 89 -6.24 5.65 -0.59
CA LYS A 89 -5.75 4.33 -1.02
C LYS A 89 -4.32 4.00 -0.57
N TYR A 90 -3.51 5.00 -0.19
CA TYR A 90 -2.07 4.82 -0.04
C TYR A 90 -1.65 3.88 1.11
N PRO A 91 -2.18 4.00 2.35
CA PRO A 91 -1.82 3.10 3.44
C PRO A 91 -2.16 1.64 3.14
N TYR A 92 -3.30 1.42 2.48
CA TYR A 92 -3.75 0.09 2.10
C TYR A 92 -2.86 -0.51 1.03
N LEU A 93 -2.59 0.22 -0.06
CA LEU A 93 -1.66 -0.25 -1.09
C LEU A 93 -0.27 -0.56 -0.50
N TYR A 94 0.24 0.31 0.38
CA TYR A 94 1.52 0.11 1.05
C TYR A 94 1.54 -1.19 1.85
N SER A 95 0.50 -1.48 2.63
CA SER A 95 0.43 -2.70 3.45
C SER A 95 0.42 -3.99 2.62
N PHE A 96 -0.13 -3.95 1.41
CA PHE A 96 -0.15 -5.12 0.50
C PHE A 96 1.08 -5.24 -0.40
N LEU A 97 1.93 -4.21 -0.50
CA LEU A 97 2.98 -4.10 -1.54
C LEU A 97 3.95 -5.29 -1.55
N LEU A 98 4.29 -5.82 -0.37
CA LEU A 98 5.23 -6.94 -0.22
C LEU A 98 4.54 -8.31 -0.14
N THR A 99 3.21 -8.35 -0.27
CA THR A 99 2.44 -9.60 -0.19
C THR A 99 2.44 -10.37 -1.51
N ARG A 100 2.08 -11.66 -1.43
CA ARG A 100 1.89 -12.50 -2.63
C ARG A 100 0.79 -11.99 -3.56
N ILE A 101 -0.20 -11.27 -3.05
CA ILE A 101 -1.24 -10.63 -3.88
C ILE A 101 -0.59 -9.74 -4.94
N ILE A 102 0.35 -8.88 -4.57
CA ILE A 102 1.01 -8.01 -5.56
C ILE A 102 2.13 -8.76 -6.29
N ARG A 103 3.02 -9.42 -5.56
CA ARG A 103 4.20 -10.08 -6.13
C ARG A 103 3.88 -11.11 -7.22
N ASP A 104 2.81 -11.87 -7.05
CA ASP A 104 2.46 -12.91 -8.01
C ASP A 104 1.73 -12.31 -9.22
N ASN A 105 1.08 -11.14 -9.10
CA ASN A 105 0.33 -10.49 -10.18
C ASN A 105 1.17 -9.50 -11.01
N ILE A 106 2.21 -8.86 -10.47
CA ILE A 106 3.11 -7.97 -11.27
C ILE A 106 3.76 -8.67 -12.48
N ASN A 107 3.84 -10.01 -12.46
CA ASN A 107 4.38 -10.82 -13.55
C ASN A 107 3.32 -11.40 -14.48
N LYS A 108 2.04 -11.35 -14.11
CA LYS A 108 0.94 -11.96 -14.87
C LYS A 108 0.40 -10.99 -15.90
N LYS A 109 0.48 -11.38 -17.18
CA LYS A 109 -0.06 -10.63 -18.31
C LYS A 109 -1.59 -10.38 -18.23
N LYS A 110 -2.32 -11.23 -17.51
CA LYS A 110 -3.78 -11.13 -17.35
C LYS A 110 -4.20 -10.02 -16.37
N THR A 111 -3.26 -9.41 -15.66
CA THR A 111 -3.54 -8.33 -14.71
C THR A 111 -2.89 -7.03 -15.17
N ASN A 112 -3.49 -5.92 -14.79
CA ASN A 112 -2.95 -4.58 -14.93
C ASN A 112 -2.07 -4.16 -13.74
N CYS A 113 -1.74 -5.09 -12.82
CA CYS A 113 -1.06 -4.78 -11.55
C CYS A 113 0.22 -3.95 -11.75
N ILE A 114 1.09 -4.32 -12.69
CA ILE A 114 2.31 -3.53 -12.95
C ILE A 114 1.99 -2.12 -13.43
N LYS A 115 0.98 -1.95 -14.29
CA LYS A 115 0.55 -0.62 -14.78
C LYS A 115 -0.03 0.21 -13.64
N TYR A 116 -0.87 -0.39 -12.79
CA TYR A 116 -1.43 0.25 -11.61
C TYR A 116 -0.33 0.80 -10.68
N LEU A 117 0.72 0.00 -10.41
CA LEU A 117 1.86 0.45 -9.61
C LEU A 117 2.66 1.56 -10.29
N GLU A 118 2.84 1.50 -11.62
CA GLU A 118 3.52 2.56 -12.38
C GLU A 118 2.75 3.89 -12.35
N ASP A 119 1.43 3.83 -12.46
CA ASP A 119 0.58 5.02 -12.46
C ASP A 119 0.47 5.59 -11.04
N THR A 120 0.30 4.76 -10.02
CA THR A 120 0.31 5.20 -8.61
C THR A 120 1.66 5.82 -8.21
N ALA A 121 2.78 5.29 -8.71
CA ALA A 121 4.09 5.87 -8.43
C ALA A 121 4.24 7.29 -9.01
N LYS A 122 3.60 7.58 -10.16
CA LYS A 122 3.62 8.92 -10.77
C LYS A 122 2.73 9.89 -10.02
N GLU A 123 1.54 9.45 -9.59
CA GLU A 123 0.62 10.25 -8.77
C GLU A 123 1.29 10.71 -7.48
N GLY A 124 2.04 9.80 -6.85
CA GLY A 124 2.68 10.06 -5.56
C GLY A 124 1.69 9.98 -4.39
N ASP A 125 2.24 9.88 -3.18
CA ASP A 125 1.49 9.98 -1.93
C ASP A 125 1.95 11.23 -1.16
N PRO A 126 1.13 11.77 -0.23
CA PRO A 126 1.46 13.02 0.48
C PRO A 126 2.81 12.99 1.22
N THR A 127 3.27 11.81 1.64
CA THR A 127 4.54 11.67 2.38
C THR A 127 5.72 11.31 1.49
N GLY A 128 5.47 10.92 0.24
CA GLY A 128 6.47 10.36 -0.68
C GLY A 128 6.98 8.96 -0.32
N ALA A 129 6.58 8.39 0.82
CA ALA A 129 7.09 7.10 1.29
C ALA A 129 6.60 5.94 0.39
N LEU A 130 5.32 5.92 0.04
CA LEU A 130 4.79 4.91 -0.89
C LEU A 130 5.40 5.11 -2.27
N GLN A 131 5.51 6.35 -2.76
CA GLN A 131 6.12 6.67 -4.04
C GLN A 131 7.56 6.14 -4.15
N ALA A 132 8.41 6.45 -3.17
CA ALA A 132 9.80 5.96 -3.13
C ALA A 132 9.85 4.43 -3.09
N THR A 133 8.95 3.81 -2.33
CA THR A 133 8.85 2.34 -2.23
C THR A 133 8.39 1.71 -3.54
N LEU A 134 7.45 2.33 -4.24
CA LEU A 134 7.00 1.89 -5.56
C LEU A 134 8.11 2.01 -6.59
N TYR A 135 8.81 3.14 -6.67
CA TYR A 135 9.96 3.29 -7.58
C TYR A 135 11.08 2.29 -7.29
N SER A 136 11.37 2.02 -6.02
CA SER A 136 12.32 0.96 -5.62
C SER A 136 11.86 -0.43 -6.06
N SER A 137 10.57 -0.72 -5.93
CA SER A 137 9.98 -2.00 -6.34
C SER A 137 9.93 -2.16 -7.86
N LEU A 138 9.60 -1.09 -8.61
CA LEU A 138 9.65 -1.05 -10.07
C LEU A 138 11.08 -1.21 -10.60
N THR A 139 12.06 -0.60 -9.93
CA THR A 139 13.49 -0.79 -10.26
C THR A 139 13.87 -2.27 -10.18
N ARG A 140 13.57 -2.94 -9.05
CA ARG A 140 13.84 -4.38 -8.86
C ARG A 140 13.11 -5.23 -9.90
N TYR A 141 11.84 -4.93 -10.16
CA TYR A 141 11.04 -5.63 -11.17
C TYR A 141 11.68 -5.53 -12.56
N TYR A 142 11.97 -4.32 -13.05
CA TYR A 142 12.53 -4.13 -14.40
C TYR A 142 13.96 -4.66 -14.52
N ALA A 143 14.77 -4.56 -13.46
CA ALA A 143 16.10 -5.17 -13.41
C ALA A 143 16.03 -6.69 -13.53
N SER A 144 15.11 -7.35 -12.80
CA SER A 144 14.90 -8.81 -12.89
C SER A 144 14.48 -9.28 -14.28
N LYS A 145 13.89 -8.39 -15.09
CA LYS A 145 13.50 -8.64 -16.49
C LYS A 145 14.57 -8.23 -17.50
N LYS A 146 15.80 -7.92 -17.06
CA LYS A 146 16.90 -7.41 -17.88
C LYS A 146 16.57 -6.09 -18.62
N LYS A 147 15.56 -5.34 -18.17
CA LYS A 147 15.16 -4.04 -18.73
C LYS A 147 15.89 -2.92 -18.00
N LEU A 148 17.22 -2.94 -18.08
CA LEU A 148 18.11 -2.09 -17.25
C LEU A 148 17.91 -0.59 -17.50
N SER A 149 17.60 -0.17 -18.74
CA SER A 149 17.32 1.24 -19.04
C SER A 149 16.10 1.75 -18.26
N LYS A 150 15.01 0.98 -18.23
CA LYS A 150 13.80 1.34 -17.47
C LYS A 150 14.03 1.26 -15.95
N ALA A 151 14.82 0.29 -15.48
CA ALA A 151 15.22 0.23 -14.08
C ALA A 151 16.01 1.47 -13.65
N LYS A 152 16.97 1.93 -14.47
CA LYS A 152 17.74 3.15 -14.22
C LYS A 152 16.85 4.41 -14.15
N GLN A 153 15.81 4.48 -14.97
CA GLN A 153 14.85 5.59 -14.91
C GLN A 153 14.08 5.64 -13.59
N TYR A 154 13.74 4.48 -13.00
CA TYR A 154 13.01 4.44 -11.73
C TYR A 154 13.90 4.68 -10.52
N VAL A 155 15.13 4.14 -10.50
CA VAL A 155 16.05 4.40 -9.38
C VAL A 155 16.46 5.87 -9.31
N ALA A 156 16.54 6.57 -10.44
CA ALA A 156 16.78 8.01 -10.43
C ALA A 156 15.65 8.80 -9.74
N LYS A 157 14.43 8.23 -9.64
CA LYS A 157 13.26 8.87 -9.02
C LYS A 157 13.11 8.56 -7.53
N THR A 158 13.93 7.67 -6.97
CA THR A 158 13.85 7.33 -5.53
C THR A 158 14.49 8.39 -4.63
N ASN A 159 15.14 9.42 -5.19
CA ASN A 159 15.89 10.44 -4.45
C ASN A 159 16.84 9.84 -3.39
N THR A 160 17.39 8.67 -3.68
CA THR A 160 18.28 7.96 -2.76
C THR A 160 19.59 8.70 -2.64
N ILE A 161 20.02 8.93 -1.40
CA ILE A 161 21.36 9.42 -1.09
C ILE A 161 22.34 8.29 -1.41
N SER A 162 23.02 8.39 -2.56
CA SER A 162 24.03 7.40 -2.97
C SER A 162 25.40 7.66 -2.32
N ASN A 163 25.64 8.91 -1.93
CA ASN A 163 26.91 9.35 -1.37
C ASN A 163 26.65 9.79 0.08
N TRP A 164 26.87 8.86 1.01
CA TRP A 164 26.83 9.15 2.43
C TRP A 164 28.01 8.44 3.11
N MET A 165 28.52 9.05 4.16
CA MET A 165 29.56 8.49 5.01
C MET A 165 29.13 8.67 6.46
N MET A 166 29.35 7.65 7.28
CA MET A 166 29.15 7.75 8.73
C MET A 166 30.45 8.23 9.36
N ILE A 167 30.40 9.33 10.10
CA ILE A 167 31.57 9.96 10.72
C ILE A 167 31.39 10.05 12.24
N GLY A 168 32.46 9.81 13.00
CA GLY A 168 32.50 9.94 14.46
C GLY A 168 32.69 8.61 15.22
N PRO A 169 32.95 8.68 16.54
CA PRO A 169 33.12 7.51 17.38
C PRO A 169 31.77 6.80 17.58
N PHE A 170 31.66 5.55 17.13
CA PHE A 170 30.50 4.70 17.42
C PHE A 170 30.91 3.54 18.34
N GLU A 171 30.08 3.27 19.34
CA GLU A 171 30.20 2.03 20.10
C GLU A 171 29.92 0.85 19.18
N ASN A 172 30.94 0.06 18.88
CA ASN A 172 30.82 -1.14 18.08
C ASN A 172 30.24 -2.29 18.92
N VAL A 173 28.96 -2.18 19.26
CA VAL A 173 28.27 -3.16 20.13
C VAL A 173 28.09 -4.53 19.45
N SER A 174 28.39 -4.65 18.15
CA SER A 174 28.31 -5.89 17.37
C SER A 174 29.66 -6.56 17.09
N ALA A 175 30.74 -6.12 17.75
CA ALA A 175 32.09 -6.73 17.69
C ALA A 175 32.68 -6.91 16.27
N SER A 176 32.13 -6.23 15.26
CA SER A 176 32.46 -6.46 13.84
C SER A 176 33.46 -5.43 13.30
N GLY A 177 34.38 -4.97 14.15
CA GLY A 177 35.34 -3.92 13.85
C GLY A 177 36.15 -3.61 15.10
N TYR A 178 37.00 -4.54 15.48
CA TYR A 178 38.00 -4.29 16.50
C TYR A 178 38.95 -3.19 15.99
N ASP A 179 39.08 -2.14 16.79
CA ASP A 179 40.19 -1.18 16.81
C ASP A 179 40.25 -0.06 15.76
N THR A 180 39.21 0.17 14.96
CA THR A 180 39.20 1.39 14.10
C THR A 180 38.62 2.59 14.87
N VAL A 181 39.51 3.48 15.32
CA VAL A 181 39.13 4.80 15.83
C VAL A 181 38.79 5.70 14.64
N TYR A 182 37.56 6.21 14.60
CA TYR A 182 37.14 7.23 13.64
C TYR A 182 37.23 8.59 14.35
N PRO A 183 38.35 9.34 14.19
CA PRO A 183 38.45 10.67 14.79
C PRO A 183 37.36 11.60 14.24
N PRO A 184 36.90 12.59 15.01
CA PRO A 184 36.04 13.65 14.48
C PRO A 184 36.71 14.35 13.30
N GLU A 185 35.96 14.67 12.25
CA GLU A 185 36.52 15.33 11.07
C GLU A 185 37.11 16.70 11.41
N GLU A 186 38.39 16.91 11.11
CA GLU A 186 39.01 18.24 11.10
C GLU A 186 38.90 18.92 9.72
N ASN A 187 38.75 18.14 8.64
CA ASN A 187 38.53 18.62 7.25
C ASN A 187 37.76 17.58 6.40
N TYR A 188 36.96 18.05 5.43
CA TYR A 188 36.18 17.23 4.48
C TYR A 188 36.88 17.14 3.11
N ASP A 189 37.21 15.94 2.64
CA ASP A 189 37.67 15.67 1.26
C ASP A 189 36.76 14.62 0.58
N PRO A 190 35.89 15.01 -0.36
CA PRO A 190 34.97 14.10 -1.04
C PRO A 190 35.62 13.22 -2.13
N LEU A 191 36.93 13.32 -2.38
CA LEU A 191 37.62 12.68 -3.50
C LEU A 191 38.82 11.79 -3.11
N ALA A 192 39.10 11.58 -1.81
CA ALA A 192 40.17 10.71 -1.32
C ALA A 192 39.81 9.21 -1.34
#